data_AF-M7SGK4-F1
#
_entry.id   AF-M7SGK4-F1
#
_cell.length_a   1.000
_cell.length_b   1.000
_cell.length_c   1.000
_cell.angle_alpha   90.00
_cell.angle_beta   90.00
_cell.angle_gamma   90.00
#
_symmetry.space_group_name_H-M   'P 1'
#
loop_
_entity.id
_entity.type
_entity.pdbx_description
1 polymer ?
#
loop_
_entity_poly.entity_id
_entity_poly.type
_entity_poly.pdbx_seq_one_letter_code
_entity_poly.pdbx_strand_id
1 'polypeptide(L)'
;MPPTNIPPPSILLSIFPELFSKANQSLYQPVSGQSFSIKKRILSDPKTIEFLKGYLVLTTVTARVIAGRRLRWHRDKFLSQRMSISTAGSKGMKLASVDKAETAREDREATDVVAAWNEQVGRLRSAVAAANSSLKTSADHLKIPDIKETMQVQTAKVVPTAPKACLICGLKRDERIAKVDYEVEDSFGEWWADHWGHASCKRFWLQHETALRQR
;
A
#
# COMPACT_ATOMS: atom_id res chain seq x y z
N MET A 1 -7.05 -4.80 -19.64
CA MET A 1 -5.96 -5.80 -19.65
C MET A 1 -4.96 -5.45 -18.56
N PRO A 2 -4.40 -6.40 -17.80
CA PRO A 2 -3.37 -6.10 -16.80
C PRO A 2 -2.07 -5.64 -17.48
N PRO A 3 -1.33 -4.67 -16.90
CA PRO A 3 -0.07 -4.20 -17.45
C PRO A 3 0.98 -5.30 -17.38
N THR A 4 1.77 -5.43 -18.44
CA THR A 4 2.88 -6.39 -18.53
C THR A 4 4.19 -5.84 -17.95
N ASN A 5 4.21 -4.56 -17.56
CA ASN A 5 5.41 -3.85 -17.13
C ASN A 5 5.12 -3.01 -15.87
N ILE A 6 4.91 -3.69 -14.75
CA ILE A 6 4.85 -3.07 -13.42
C ILE A 6 6.29 -2.99 -12.89
N PRO A 7 6.77 -1.82 -12.48
CA PRO A 7 8.15 -1.62 -12.05
C PRO A 7 8.45 -2.40 -10.77
N PRO A 8 9.73 -2.57 -10.41
CA PRO A 8 10.12 -3.27 -9.18
C PRO A 8 9.50 -2.65 -7.90
N PRO A 9 9.38 -3.42 -6.81
CA PRO A 9 8.88 -2.92 -5.53
C PRO A 9 9.57 -1.65 -5.04
N SER A 10 10.88 -1.49 -5.26
CA SER A 10 11.63 -0.27 -4.92
C SER A 10 11.02 0.99 -5.55
N ILE A 11 10.68 0.95 -6.85
CA ILE A 11 10.01 2.05 -7.54
C ILE A 11 8.59 2.27 -7.00
N LEU A 12 7.84 1.19 -6.76
CA LEU A 12 6.50 1.28 -6.16
C LEU A 12 6.53 1.92 -4.77
N LEU A 13 7.55 1.61 -3.96
CA LEU A 13 7.71 2.15 -2.62
C LEU A 13 8.04 3.65 -2.64
N SER A 14 8.89 4.08 -3.58
CA SER A 14 9.39 5.46 -3.67
C SER A 14 8.31 6.54 -3.82
N ILE A 15 7.10 6.19 -4.26
CA ILE A 15 6.00 7.16 -4.42
C ILE A 15 5.26 7.46 -3.12
N PHE A 16 5.24 6.52 -2.17
CA PHE A 16 4.39 6.66 -0.98
C PHE A 16 4.74 7.86 -0.08
N PRO A 17 6.02 8.23 0.14
CA PRO A 17 6.34 9.42 0.94
C PRO A 17 5.71 10.70 0.36
N GLU A 18 5.73 10.85 -0.97
CA GLU A 18 5.08 11.97 -1.65
C GLU A 18 3.55 11.92 -1.45
N LEU A 19 2.92 10.75 -1.61
CA LEU A 19 1.47 10.61 -1.43
C LEU A 19 1.03 10.86 0.03
N PHE A 20 1.87 10.48 0.99
CA PHE A 20 1.69 10.80 2.40
C PHE A 20 1.73 12.31 2.66
N SER A 21 2.71 13.00 2.06
CA SER A 21 2.83 14.45 2.19
C SER A 21 1.59 15.21 1.68
N LYS A 22 0.86 14.67 0.69
CA LYS A 22 -0.37 15.28 0.16
C LYS A 22 -1.47 15.38 1.20
N ALA A 23 -1.63 14.38 2.08
CA ALA A 23 -2.59 14.46 3.19
C ALA A 23 -2.18 15.51 4.22
N ASN A 24 -0.87 15.66 4.47
CA ASN A 24 -0.37 16.70 5.34
C ASN A 24 -0.66 18.11 4.79
N GLN A 25 -0.42 18.33 3.50
CA GLN A 25 -0.65 19.62 2.84
C GLN A 25 -2.13 19.94 2.68
N SER A 26 -2.95 18.96 2.30
CA SER A 26 -4.35 19.18 1.93
C SER A 26 -5.31 19.20 3.13
N LEU A 27 -4.96 18.52 4.22
CA LEU A 27 -5.84 18.37 5.38
C LEU A 27 -5.16 18.80 6.69
N TYR A 28 -4.03 18.19 7.06
CA TYR A 28 -3.53 18.37 8.42
C TYR A 28 -3.00 19.78 8.70
N GLN A 29 -2.21 20.35 7.80
CA GLN A 29 -1.65 21.70 7.96
C GLN A 29 -2.75 22.77 8.01
N PRO A 30 -3.71 22.83 7.05
CA PRO A 30 -4.81 23.80 7.11
C PRO A 30 -5.67 23.70 8.39
N VAL A 31 -5.85 22.48 8.91
CA VAL A 31 -6.69 22.23 10.09
C VAL A 31 -5.92 22.53 11.39
N SER A 32 -4.59 22.41 11.40
CA SER A 32 -3.77 22.49 12.62
C SER A 32 -3.89 23.82 13.39
N GLY A 33 -3.99 24.95 12.69
CA GLY A 33 -4.12 26.29 13.28
C GLY A 33 -5.54 26.66 13.73
N GLN A 34 -6.54 25.84 13.43
CA GLN A 34 -7.94 26.15 13.73
C GLN A 34 -8.30 25.89 15.20
N SER A 35 -9.36 26.57 15.68
CA SER A 35 -9.93 26.30 17.01
C SER A 35 -10.52 24.89 17.09
N PHE A 36 -10.67 24.35 18.30
CA PHE A 36 -11.18 22.99 18.51
C PHE A 36 -12.56 22.76 17.83
N SER A 37 -13.49 23.71 17.98
CA SER A 37 -14.82 23.62 17.38
C SER A 37 -14.78 23.56 15.85
N ILE A 38 -13.89 24.34 15.23
CA ILE A 38 -13.70 24.34 13.77
C ILE A 38 -13.05 23.03 13.31
N LYS A 39 -12.01 22.57 14.02
CA LYS A 39 -11.35 21.27 13.74
C LYS A 39 -12.36 20.14 13.74
N LYS A 40 -13.19 20.05 14.78
CA LYS A 40 -14.24 19.02 14.89
C LYS A 40 -15.19 19.09 13.71
N ARG A 41 -15.68 20.29 13.35
CA ARG A 41 -16.59 20.47 12.21
C ARG A 41 -15.96 20.01 10.88
N ILE A 42 -14.71 20.38 10.62
CA ILE A 42 -14.01 19.98 9.39
C ILE A 42 -13.80 18.46 9.34
N LEU A 43 -13.34 17.86 10.45
CA LEU A 43 -13.00 16.44 10.49
C LEU A 43 -14.22 15.51 10.49
N SER A 44 -15.38 16.02 10.92
CA SER A 44 -16.67 15.34 10.83
C SER A 44 -17.41 15.62 9.52
N ASP A 45 -16.87 16.45 8.62
CA ASP A 45 -17.50 16.72 7.33
C ASP A 45 -17.50 15.45 6.45
N PRO A 46 -18.61 15.12 5.77
CA PRO A 46 -18.69 13.93 4.92
C PRO A 46 -17.59 13.83 3.85
N LYS A 47 -17.17 14.96 3.26
CA LYS A 47 -16.10 14.97 2.26
C LYS A 47 -14.73 14.70 2.89
N THR A 48 -14.50 15.17 4.12
CA THR A 48 -13.29 14.84 4.88
C THR A 48 -13.25 13.36 5.23
N ILE A 49 -14.40 12.78 5.62
CA ILE A 49 -14.50 11.35 5.90
C ILE A 49 -14.23 10.53 4.64
N GLU A 50 -14.79 10.92 3.48
CA GLU A 50 -14.50 10.28 2.20
C GLU A 50 -13.02 10.36 1.82
N PHE A 51 -12.40 11.53 2.01
CA PHE A 51 -10.96 11.71 1.84
C PHE A 51 -10.15 10.76 2.75
N LEU A 52 -10.51 10.67 4.03
CA LEU A 52 -9.84 9.77 4.98
C LEU A 52 -10.03 8.29 4.59
N LYS A 53 -11.20 7.89 4.08
CA LYS A 53 -11.42 6.53 3.55
C LYS A 53 -10.47 6.23 2.40
N GLY A 54 -10.37 7.13 1.41
CA GLY A 54 -9.43 6.98 0.30
C GLY A 54 -7.97 6.93 0.77
N TYR A 55 -7.61 7.77 1.74
CA TYR A 55 -6.29 7.80 2.33
C TYR A 55 -5.93 6.51 3.09
N LEU A 56 -6.89 5.93 3.80
CA LEU A 56 -6.71 4.64 4.49
C LEU A 56 -6.56 3.49 3.50
N VAL A 57 -7.29 3.50 2.38
CA VAL A 57 -7.09 2.52 1.29
C VAL A 57 -5.67 2.61 0.72
N LEU A 58 -5.14 3.82 0.52
CA LEU A 58 -3.76 4.03 0.09
C LEU A 58 -2.76 3.45 1.09
N THR A 59 -2.92 3.73 2.39
CA THR A 59 -1.99 3.26 3.43
C THR A 59 -2.06 1.73 3.61
N THR A 60 -3.24 1.12 3.40
CA THR A 60 -3.38 -0.34 3.29
C THR A 60 -2.61 -0.90 2.09
N VAL A 61 -2.65 -0.24 0.92
CA VAL A 61 -1.83 -0.66 -0.24
C VAL A 61 -0.34 -0.55 0.09
N THR A 62 0.10 0.52 0.76
CA THR A 62 1.49 0.67 1.21
C THR A 62 1.94 -0.51 2.07
N ALA A 63 1.15 -0.86 3.08
CA ALA A 63 1.45 -1.99 3.96
C ALA A 63 1.56 -3.32 3.19
N ARG A 64 0.67 -3.54 2.21
CA ARG A 64 0.73 -4.73 1.36
C ARG A 64 1.97 -4.77 0.48
N VAL A 65 2.37 -3.65 -0.12
CA VAL A 65 3.60 -3.57 -0.92
C VAL A 65 4.82 -3.84 -0.05
N ILE A 66 4.90 -3.25 1.15
CA ILE A 66 6.00 -3.54 2.09
C ILE A 66 6.03 -5.03 2.45
N ALA A 67 4.89 -5.63 2.81
CA ALA A 67 4.82 -7.03 3.22
C ALA A 67 5.21 -8.00 2.10
N GLY A 68 4.76 -7.73 0.88
CA GLY A 68 4.95 -8.63 -0.25
C GLY A 68 6.15 -8.32 -1.13
N ARG A 69 6.94 -7.27 -0.87
CA ARG A 69 8.09 -6.86 -1.71
C ARG A 69 9.03 -8.02 -2.05
N ARG A 70 9.47 -8.78 -1.04
CA ARG A 70 10.36 -9.95 -1.20
C ARG A 70 9.67 -11.13 -1.89
N LEU A 71 8.37 -11.31 -1.65
CA LEU A 71 7.59 -12.38 -2.27
C LEU A 71 7.34 -12.12 -3.76
N ARG A 72 7.17 -10.85 -4.14
CA ARG A 72 6.85 -10.45 -5.52
C ARG A 72 7.96 -10.83 -6.49
N TRP A 73 9.22 -10.68 -6.08
CA TRP A 73 10.37 -11.06 -6.89
C TRP A 73 10.31 -12.51 -7.38
N HIS A 74 10.02 -13.44 -6.46
CA HIS A 74 9.93 -14.86 -6.77
C HIS A 74 8.65 -15.25 -7.51
N ARG A 75 7.60 -14.43 -7.42
CA ARG A 75 6.26 -14.73 -7.95
C ARG A 75 5.99 -14.06 -9.30
N ASP A 76 6.72 -13.00 -9.64
CA ASP A 76 6.59 -12.27 -10.90
C ASP A 76 7.64 -12.77 -11.91
N LYS A 77 7.18 -13.60 -12.85
CA LYS A 77 8.02 -14.19 -13.90
C LYS A 77 8.64 -13.15 -14.82
N PHE A 78 7.94 -12.05 -15.12
CA PHE A 78 8.46 -11.00 -16.00
C PHE A 78 9.49 -10.14 -15.28
N LEU A 79 9.24 -9.83 -14.01
CA LEU A 79 10.20 -9.11 -13.17
C LEU A 79 11.49 -9.92 -13.01
N SER A 80 11.39 -11.18 -12.62
CA SER A 80 12.55 -12.09 -12.47
C SER A 80 13.31 -12.31 -13.79
N GLN A 81 12.61 -12.45 -14.92
CA GLN A 81 13.25 -12.59 -16.23
C GLN A 81 13.98 -11.32 -16.70
N ARG A 82 13.37 -10.14 -16.56
CA ARG A 82 14.01 -8.87 -16.98
C ARG A 82 15.30 -8.59 -16.21
N MET A 83 15.28 -8.87 -14.93
CA MET A 83 16.44 -8.69 -14.05
C MET A 83 17.52 -9.74 -14.32
N SER A 84 17.14 -10.92 -14.79
CA SER A 84 18.09 -11.92 -15.32
C SER A 84 18.68 -11.49 -16.67
N ILE A 85 17.88 -10.94 -17.60
CA ILE A 85 18.30 -10.54 -18.95
C ILE A 85 19.27 -9.34 -18.94
N SER A 86 19.12 -8.37 -18.03
CA SER A 86 20.09 -7.27 -17.85
C SER A 86 21.51 -7.74 -17.48
N THR A 87 21.70 -9.03 -17.22
CA THR A 87 22.98 -9.63 -16.83
C THR A 87 23.48 -10.72 -17.80
N ALA A 88 22.84 -10.88 -18.97
CA ALA A 88 23.09 -11.95 -19.95
C ALA A 88 24.49 -11.95 -20.61
N GLY A 89 25.47 -11.24 -20.04
CA GLY A 89 26.90 -11.30 -20.41
C GLY A 89 27.84 -11.71 -19.27
N SER A 90 27.34 -12.07 -18.08
CA SER A 90 28.20 -12.36 -16.93
C SER A 90 27.82 -13.63 -16.17
N LYS A 91 28.77 -14.57 -16.08
CA LYS A 91 28.71 -15.81 -15.30
C LYS A 91 28.09 -15.58 -13.91
N GLY A 92 27.33 -16.57 -13.41
CA GLY A 92 26.33 -16.49 -12.32
C GLY A 92 26.70 -15.86 -10.97
N MET A 93 27.92 -15.37 -10.77
CA MET A 93 28.32 -14.59 -9.59
C MET A 93 27.75 -13.16 -9.58
N LYS A 94 27.53 -12.53 -10.76
CA LYS A 94 26.93 -11.17 -10.84
C LYS A 94 25.41 -11.14 -10.60
N LEU A 95 24.70 -12.23 -10.93
CA LEU A 95 23.27 -12.35 -10.68
C LEU A 95 22.95 -12.25 -9.17
N ALA A 96 23.72 -12.96 -8.34
CA ALA A 96 23.57 -12.89 -6.89
C ALA A 96 23.91 -11.51 -6.30
N SER A 97 24.84 -10.75 -6.91
CA SER A 97 25.13 -9.38 -6.47
C SER A 97 24.03 -8.39 -6.83
N VAL A 98 23.39 -8.55 -8.01
CA VAL A 98 22.26 -7.70 -8.43
C VAL A 98 21.04 -7.97 -7.54
N ASP A 99 20.75 -9.23 -7.24
CA ASP A 99 19.67 -9.63 -6.33
C ASP A 99 19.85 -9.01 -4.93
N LYS A 100 21.08 -9.02 -4.40
CA LYS A 100 21.43 -8.35 -3.13
C LYS A 100 21.28 -6.83 -3.21
N ALA A 101 21.70 -6.21 -4.29
CA ALA A 101 21.61 -4.76 -4.46
C ALA A 101 20.14 -4.28 -4.55
N GLU A 102 19.30 -5.01 -5.29
CA GLU A 102 17.86 -4.71 -5.36
C GLU A 102 17.16 -4.97 -4.03
N THR A 103 17.45 -6.09 -3.36
CA THR A 103 16.92 -6.35 -2.02
C THR A 103 17.31 -5.24 -1.05
N ALA A 104 18.57 -4.81 -1.07
CA ALA A 104 19.04 -3.70 -0.24
C ALA A 104 18.35 -2.37 -0.59
N ARG A 105 18.08 -2.13 -1.89
CA ARG A 105 17.31 -0.96 -2.33
C ARG A 105 15.88 -1.02 -1.84
N GLU A 106 15.20 -2.15 -1.99
CA GLU A 106 13.84 -2.36 -1.50
C GLU A 106 13.73 -2.19 0.01
N ASP A 107 14.71 -2.67 0.78
CA ASP A 107 14.74 -2.50 2.23
C ASP A 107 14.93 -1.03 2.61
N ARG A 108 15.82 -0.30 1.94
CA ARG A 108 15.95 1.17 2.14
C ARG A 108 14.66 1.91 1.85
N GLU A 109 14.06 1.66 0.70
CA GLU A 109 12.79 2.30 0.31
C GLU A 109 11.67 1.94 1.31
N ALA A 110 11.63 0.71 1.83
CA ALA A 110 10.68 0.32 2.86
C ALA A 110 10.92 1.07 4.18
N THR A 111 12.17 1.23 4.61
CA THR A 111 12.54 2.03 5.78
C THR A 111 12.11 3.48 5.62
N ASP A 112 12.39 4.10 4.47
CA ASP A 112 12.01 5.50 4.19
C ASP A 112 10.50 5.70 4.20
N VAL A 113 9.75 4.76 3.63
CA VAL A 113 8.28 4.78 3.66
C VAL A 113 7.74 4.67 5.08
N VAL A 114 8.32 3.78 5.91
CA VAL A 114 7.90 3.62 7.31
C VAL A 114 8.25 4.85 8.14
N ALA A 115 9.40 5.48 7.90
CA ALA A 115 9.77 6.75 8.52
C ALA A 115 8.75 7.85 8.18
N ALA A 116 8.46 8.04 6.88
CA ALA A 116 7.46 9.00 6.41
C ALA A 116 6.05 8.72 6.96
N TRP A 117 5.68 7.44 7.14
CA TRP A 117 4.43 7.05 7.79
C TRP A 117 4.39 7.47 9.27
N ASN A 118 5.47 7.22 10.01
CA ASN A 118 5.56 7.52 11.43
C ASN A 118 5.48 9.02 11.71
N GLU A 119 5.98 9.87 10.81
CA GLU A 119 5.90 11.34 10.92
C GLU A 119 4.46 11.88 10.90
N GLN A 120 3.51 11.15 10.32
CA GLN A 120 2.14 11.62 10.10
C GLN A 120 1.05 10.79 10.80
N VAL A 121 1.33 9.55 11.20
CA VAL A 121 0.31 8.64 11.74
C VAL A 121 -0.34 9.21 13.00
N GLY A 122 0.37 10.00 13.80
CA GLY A 122 -0.20 10.72 14.93
C GLY A 122 -1.33 11.69 14.53
N ARG A 123 -1.13 12.47 13.46
CA ARG A 123 -2.14 13.41 12.93
C ARG A 123 -3.32 12.66 12.34
N LEU A 124 -3.07 11.56 11.64
CA LEU A 124 -4.12 10.67 11.13
C LEU A 124 -4.97 10.08 12.26
N ARG A 125 -4.35 9.62 13.37
CA ARG A 125 -5.08 9.11 14.54
C ARG A 125 -6.06 10.13 15.10
N SER A 126 -5.62 11.38 15.26
CA SER A 126 -6.51 12.46 15.71
C SER A 126 -7.65 12.73 14.73
N ALA A 127 -7.36 12.76 13.42
CA ALA A 127 -8.37 12.98 12.38
C ALA A 127 -9.43 11.85 12.34
N VAL A 128 -8.97 10.60 12.38
CA VAL A 128 -9.83 9.40 12.41
C VAL A 128 -10.67 9.35 13.68
N ALA A 129 -10.11 9.69 14.85
CA ALA A 129 -10.87 9.72 16.09
C ALA A 129 -12.02 10.74 16.02
N ALA A 130 -11.75 11.94 15.48
CA ALA A 130 -12.78 12.96 15.27
C ALA A 130 -13.85 12.51 14.27
N ALA A 131 -13.45 11.92 13.14
CA ALA A 131 -14.36 11.36 12.14
C ALA A 131 -15.25 10.26 12.74
N ASN A 132 -14.65 9.29 13.45
CA ASN A 132 -15.39 8.19 14.08
C ASN A 132 -16.38 8.68 15.13
N SER A 133 -16.06 9.76 15.86
CA SER A 133 -17.01 10.35 16.82
C SER A 133 -18.30 10.91 16.19
N SER A 134 -18.30 11.11 14.87
CA SER A 134 -19.47 11.57 14.09
C SER A 134 -20.17 10.45 13.32
N LEU A 135 -19.56 9.27 13.25
CA LEU A 135 -20.17 8.10 12.60
C LEU A 135 -21.13 7.42 13.57
N LYS A 136 -22.30 7.01 13.05
CA LYS A 136 -23.39 6.48 13.87
C LYS A 136 -23.21 5.02 14.25
N THR A 137 -22.48 4.25 13.44
CA THR A 137 -22.29 2.82 13.64
C THR A 137 -20.82 2.47 13.73
N SER A 138 -20.49 1.53 14.61
CA SER A 138 -19.13 1.01 14.77
C SER A 138 -18.62 0.28 13.52
N ALA A 139 -19.53 -0.20 12.65
CA ALA A 139 -19.18 -0.83 11.38
C ALA A 139 -18.60 0.18 10.38
N ASP A 140 -19.00 1.45 10.46
CA ASP A 140 -18.47 2.51 9.60
C ASP A 140 -17.13 3.08 10.10
N HIS A 141 -16.70 2.69 11.30
CA HIS A 141 -15.50 3.26 11.92
C HIS A 141 -14.26 3.02 11.06
N LEU A 142 -13.57 4.12 10.79
CA LEU A 142 -12.31 4.12 10.08
C LEU A 142 -11.22 3.47 10.94
N LYS A 143 -10.46 2.55 10.33
CA LYS A 143 -9.38 1.79 10.99
C LYS A 143 -8.04 2.15 10.36
N ILE A 144 -7.06 2.46 11.21
CA ILE A 144 -5.71 2.84 10.77
C ILE A 144 -4.85 1.59 10.68
N PRO A 145 -4.22 1.30 9.52
CA PRO A 145 -3.33 0.15 9.39
C PRO A 145 -2.07 0.31 10.25
N ASP A 146 -1.62 -0.78 10.86
CA ASP A 146 -0.34 -0.86 11.55
C ASP A 146 0.76 -1.17 10.52
N ILE A 147 1.48 -0.13 10.08
CA ILE A 147 2.55 -0.26 9.08
C ILE A 147 3.91 -0.34 9.78
N LYS A 148 4.63 -1.42 9.49
CA LYS A 148 5.98 -1.71 9.98
C LYS A 148 6.85 -2.17 8.82
N GLU A 149 8.16 -2.09 9.00
CA GLU A 149 9.11 -2.55 7.98
C GLU A 149 9.05 -4.06 7.74
N THR A 150 8.85 -4.82 8.82
CA THR A 150 8.60 -6.26 8.78
C THR A 150 7.13 -6.51 9.09
N MET A 151 6.42 -7.04 8.09
CA MET A 151 5.00 -7.33 8.16
C MET A 151 4.80 -8.84 8.10
N GLN A 152 4.06 -9.39 9.06
CA GLN A 152 3.73 -10.81 9.05
C GLN A 152 2.53 -11.06 8.14
N VAL A 153 2.73 -11.92 7.15
CA VAL A 153 1.69 -12.40 6.25
C VAL A 153 1.18 -13.74 6.76
N GLN A 154 -0.14 -13.88 6.83
CA GLN A 154 -0.82 -15.10 7.26
C GLN A 154 -1.75 -15.57 6.15
N THR A 155 -1.93 -16.88 6.02
CA THR A 155 -2.89 -17.45 5.07
C THR A 155 -4.24 -17.63 5.75
N ALA A 156 -5.26 -16.96 5.22
CA ALA A 156 -6.64 -17.14 5.65
C ALA A 156 -7.14 -18.53 5.24
N LYS A 157 -7.89 -19.18 6.13
CA LYS A 157 -8.51 -20.47 5.87
C LYS A 157 -9.92 -20.26 5.30
N VAL A 158 -10.36 -21.17 4.45
CA VAL A 158 -11.75 -21.19 3.93
C VAL A 158 -12.11 -19.91 3.16
N VAL A 159 -11.18 -19.38 2.37
CA VAL A 159 -11.40 -18.24 1.47
C VAL A 159 -11.10 -18.64 0.02
N PRO A 160 -11.67 -17.96 -0.97
CA PRO A 160 -11.32 -18.18 -2.36
C PRO A 160 -9.82 -17.98 -2.61
N THR A 161 -9.25 -18.83 -3.46
CA THR A 161 -7.87 -18.68 -3.94
C THR A 161 -7.85 -18.11 -5.35
N ALA A 162 -6.67 -17.64 -5.78
CA ALA A 162 -6.45 -17.17 -7.14
C ALA A 162 -5.20 -17.84 -7.73
N PRO A 163 -5.19 -18.12 -9.04
CA PRO A 163 -4.06 -18.82 -9.68
C PRO A 163 -2.78 -17.97 -9.73
N LYS A 164 -2.91 -16.63 -9.64
CA LYS A 164 -1.79 -15.70 -9.67
C LYS A 164 -1.84 -14.79 -8.45
N ALA A 165 -0.68 -14.38 -7.96
CA ALA A 165 -0.56 -13.37 -6.93
C ALA A 165 -0.90 -11.97 -7.47
N CYS A 166 -1.12 -11.02 -6.56
CA CYS A 166 -1.38 -9.63 -6.91
C CYS A 166 -0.18 -9.02 -7.64
N LEU A 167 -0.44 -8.36 -8.77
CA LEU A 167 0.62 -7.82 -9.62
C LEU A 167 1.40 -6.67 -8.97
N ILE A 168 0.80 -5.96 -8.01
CA ILE A 168 1.40 -4.78 -7.36
C ILE A 168 2.13 -5.17 -6.08
N CYS A 169 1.45 -5.87 -5.17
CA CYS A 169 2.04 -6.20 -3.87
C CYS A 169 2.64 -7.61 -3.80
N GLY A 170 2.38 -8.51 -4.75
CA GLY A 170 2.91 -9.88 -4.72
C GLY A 170 2.22 -10.84 -3.74
N LEU A 171 1.26 -10.37 -2.95
CA LEU A 171 0.46 -11.21 -2.05
C LEU A 171 -0.61 -12.01 -2.83
N LYS A 172 -0.87 -13.23 -2.40
CA LYS A 172 -1.95 -14.08 -2.93
C LYS A 172 -3.31 -13.66 -2.38
N ARG A 173 -4.38 -14.14 -3.03
CA ARG A 173 -5.77 -13.80 -2.66
C ARG A 173 -6.13 -14.23 -1.24
N ASP A 174 -5.51 -15.27 -0.73
CA ASP A 174 -5.70 -15.85 0.61
C ASP A 174 -4.68 -15.33 1.63
N GLU A 175 -3.70 -14.52 1.23
CA GLU A 175 -2.72 -13.93 2.14
C GLU A 175 -3.27 -12.63 2.76
N ARG A 176 -3.08 -12.46 4.07
CA ARG A 176 -3.58 -11.36 4.89
C ARG A 176 -2.47 -10.79 5.77
N ILE A 177 -2.59 -9.52 6.08
CA ILE A 177 -1.73 -8.81 7.02
C ILE A 177 -2.56 -8.42 8.24
N ALA A 178 -2.15 -8.90 9.41
CA ALA A 178 -2.80 -8.55 10.67
C ALA A 178 -2.76 -7.03 10.91
N LYS A 179 -3.86 -6.46 11.43
CA LYS A 179 -4.01 -5.03 11.69
C LYS A 179 -3.85 -4.14 10.44
N VAL A 180 -4.12 -4.67 9.27
CA VAL A 180 -4.13 -3.94 8.00
C VAL A 180 -5.34 -4.36 7.17
N ASP A 181 -5.52 -5.67 7.01
CA ASP A 181 -6.62 -6.25 6.24
C ASP A 181 -7.81 -6.52 7.17
N TYR A 182 -8.51 -5.44 7.54
CA TYR A 182 -9.70 -5.49 8.37
C TYR A 182 -10.93 -5.92 7.57
N GLU A 183 -11.80 -6.75 8.18
CA GLU A 183 -13.16 -7.08 7.69
C GLU A 183 -13.19 -7.37 6.19
N VAL A 184 -12.34 -8.31 5.76
CA VAL A 184 -12.21 -8.64 4.35
C VAL A 184 -13.45 -9.39 3.86
N GLU A 185 -14.26 -8.69 3.05
CA GLU A 185 -15.35 -9.29 2.28
C GLU A 185 -14.85 -9.70 0.89
N ASP A 186 -14.84 -11.01 0.62
CA ASP A 186 -14.30 -11.60 -0.61
C ASP A 186 -15.39 -12.33 -1.42
N SER A 187 -16.60 -11.76 -1.44
CA SER A 187 -17.77 -12.38 -2.05
C SER A 187 -18.11 -11.84 -3.45
N PHE A 188 -17.85 -10.54 -3.72
CA PHE A 188 -18.29 -9.87 -4.96
C PHE A 188 -17.19 -9.07 -5.68
N GLY A 189 -15.94 -9.53 -5.60
CA GLY A 189 -14.81 -8.88 -6.29
C GLY A 189 -14.34 -7.56 -5.67
N GLU A 190 -14.88 -7.21 -4.50
CA GLU A 190 -14.52 -6.02 -3.73
C GLU A 190 -13.09 -6.12 -3.16
N TRP A 191 -12.70 -7.34 -2.80
CA TRP A 191 -11.35 -7.67 -2.35
C TRP A 191 -10.38 -7.92 -3.51
N TRP A 192 -10.80 -8.72 -4.48
CA TRP A 192 -9.94 -9.25 -5.53
C TRP A 192 -10.50 -9.00 -6.93
N ALA A 193 -9.69 -8.41 -7.80
CA ALA A 193 -9.98 -8.23 -9.21
C ALA A 193 -9.26 -9.30 -10.04
N ASP A 194 -10.03 -10.05 -10.83
CA ASP A 194 -9.49 -11.16 -11.64
C ASP A 194 -8.38 -10.69 -12.59
N HIS A 195 -7.36 -11.55 -12.69
CA HIS A 195 -6.11 -11.30 -13.43
C HIS A 195 -5.26 -10.12 -12.95
N TRP A 196 -5.67 -9.41 -11.90
CA TRP A 196 -4.95 -8.27 -11.33
C TRP A 196 -4.41 -8.55 -9.93
N GLY A 197 -5.27 -8.98 -9.01
CA GLY A 197 -4.93 -8.99 -7.59
C GLY A 197 -5.91 -8.20 -6.75
N HIS A 198 -5.43 -7.69 -5.61
CA HIS A 198 -6.24 -6.86 -4.73
C HIS A 198 -6.84 -5.66 -5.48
N ALA A 199 -8.15 -5.44 -5.31
CA ALA A 199 -8.88 -4.38 -6.01
C ALA A 199 -8.32 -2.98 -5.66
N SER A 200 -7.93 -2.75 -4.40
CA SER A 200 -7.26 -1.51 -3.99
C SER A 200 -5.89 -1.31 -4.65
N CYS A 201 -5.10 -2.38 -4.80
CA CYS A 201 -3.83 -2.33 -5.50
C CYS A 201 -4.01 -1.99 -6.99
N LYS A 202 -5.04 -2.56 -7.65
CA LYS A 202 -5.41 -2.18 -9.02
C LYS A 202 -5.77 -0.70 -9.12
N ARG A 203 -6.61 -0.18 -8.21
CA ARG A 203 -6.99 1.25 -8.19
C ARG A 203 -5.78 2.15 -8.00
N PHE A 204 -4.91 1.82 -7.03
CA PHE A 204 -3.64 2.51 -6.82
C PHE A 204 -2.80 2.57 -8.11
N TRP A 205 -2.64 1.44 -8.79
CA TRP A 205 -1.89 1.39 -10.04
C TRP A 205 -2.49 2.32 -11.10
N LEU A 206 -3.78 2.18 -11.38
CA LEU A 206 -4.46 2.97 -12.41
C LEU A 206 -4.39 4.48 -12.12
N GLN A 207 -4.36 4.87 -10.85
CA GLN A 207 -4.25 6.27 -10.44
C GLN A 207 -2.83 6.83 -10.55
N HIS A 208 -1.80 6.00 -10.37
CA HIS A 208 -0.42 6.46 -10.20
C HIS A 208 0.58 5.95 -11.25
N GLU A 209 0.13 5.17 -12.25
CA GLU A 209 1.03 4.55 -13.22
C GLU A 209 1.91 5.55 -13.98
N THR A 210 1.38 6.72 -14.35
CA THR A 210 2.15 7.74 -15.07
C THR A 210 3.33 8.24 -14.23
N ALA A 211 3.09 8.57 -12.96
CA ALA A 211 4.13 9.03 -12.04
C ALA A 211 5.13 7.90 -11.72
N LEU A 212 4.66 6.67 -11.58
CA LEU A 212 5.51 5.51 -11.34
C LEU A 212 6.42 5.17 -12.52
N ARG A 213 5.97 5.44 -13.76
CA ARG A 213 6.76 5.20 -14.98
C ARG A 213 7.82 6.27 -15.25
N GLN A 214 7.73 7.42 -14.61
CA GLN A 214 8.67 8.54 -14.74
C GLN A 214 9.80 8.50 -13.70
N ARG A 215 9.78 7.52 -12.79
CA ARG A 215 10.75 7.35 -11.69
C ARG A 215 11.88 6.40 -12.06
#